data_AF-A0A0A8USL0-F1
#
_entry.id   AF-A0A0A8USL0-F1
#
_cell.length_a   1.000
_cell.length_b   1.000
_cell.length_c   1.000
_cell.angle_alpha   90.00
_cell.angle_beta   90.00
_cell.angle_gamma   90.00
#
_symmetry.space_group_name_H-M   'P 1'
#
loop_
_entity.id
_entity.type
_entity.pdbx_description
1 polymer ?
#
loop_
_entity_poly.entity_id
_entity_poly.type
_entity_poly.pdbx_seq_one_letter_code
_entity_poly.pdbx_strand_id
1 'polypeptide(L)'
;MIAWLHDVAEKENGTIVKKNKIGTLWDDFNWNNVSKEGDIQFPNGKKPIAFIQRMLTLCTNPDEEEIILDFFAGSSSTAHAVMQLNMEDGGNRKFIMVQLPERCNEKSDLFKLGYTNIAEISRQRIRSAGKIIQSEYIDKKKGRLIDLGFRSLKINDSNLKEVYHQPMKLTQSELSDQINNIKINRTPEDLLFQVLVDWGIDLTLPIMQKVIYNKEVFFIETGNTNTLIVCVETCISEELVKSLAAYKPEKIVFRDGGFRTDSFKINVEQIFKHLSPETEIRIL
;
A
#
# COMPACT_ATOMS: atom_id res chain seq x y z
N MET A 1 -29.42 20.42 29.60
CA MET A 1 -28.76 19.90 28.39
C MET A 1 -28.55 21.09 27.46
N ILE A 2 -27.30 21.48 27.23
CA ILE A 2 -26.95 22.58 26.31
C ILE A 2 -26.51 21.91 25.01
N ALA A 3 -27.05 22.36 23.87
CA ALA A 3 -26.66 21.90 22.55
C ALA A 3 -26.35 23.12 21.69
N TRP A 4 -25.36 23.03 20.81
CA TRP A 4 -25.06 24.13 19.91
C TRP A 4 -26.04 24.13 18.73
N LEU A 5 -26.37 25.32 18.21
CA LEU A 5 -27.32 25.45 17.11
C LEU A 5 -26.86 24.67 15.86
N HIS A 6 -25.55 24.58 15.62
CA HIS A 6 -24.99 23.82 14.51
C HIS A 6 -25.20 22.29 14.63
N ASP A 7 -25.37 21.78 15.86
CA ASP A 7 -25.60 20.37 16.13
C ASP A 7 -27.06 19.96 15.88
N VAL A 8 -28.00 20.90 16.09
CA VAL A 8 -29.44 20.59 16.12
C VAL A 8 -30.23 21.21 14.96
N ALA A 9 -29.60 22.06 14.16
CA ALA A 9 -30.26 22.74 13.05
C ALA A 9 -29.33 22.92 11.85
N GLU A 10 -29.92 22.99 10.67
CA GLU A 10 -29.26 23.33 9.40
C GLU A 10 -30.05 24.42 8.67
N LYS A 11 -29.40 25.06 7.70
CA LYS A 11 -30.00 26.16 6.95
C LYS A 11 -30.37 25.68 5.55
N GLU A 12 -31.67 25.51 5.30
CA GLU A 12 -32.21 25.19 3.98
C GLU A 12 -32.99 26.38 3.44
N ASN A 13 -32.66 26.84 2.22
CA ASN A 13 -33.37 27.94 1.53
C ASN A 13 -33.55 29.21 2.37
N GLY A 14 -32.55 29.56 3.19
CA GLY A 14 -32.60 30.73 4.06
C GLY A 14 -33.33 30.54 5.38
N THR A 15 -33.98 29.39 5.61
CA THR A 15 -34.72 29.05 6.83
C THR A 15 -33.91 28.09 7.68
N ILE A 16 -33.93 28.27 9.00
CA ILE A 16 -33.29 27.34 9.95
C ILE A 16 -34.27 26.21 10.22
N VAL A 17 -33.92 25.00 9.79
CA VAL A 17 -34.68 23.77 10.00
C VAL A 17 -33.98 22.89 11.03
N LYS A 18 -34.76 22.23 11.88
CA LYS A 18 -34.25 21.33 12.91
C LYS A 18 -33.78 20.03 12.26
N LYS A 19 -32.57 19.59 12.59
CA LYS A 19 -32.05 18.29 12.18
C LYS A 19 -32.84 17.17 12.84
N ASN A 20 -33.14 16.12 12.07
CA ASN A 20 -33.72 14.91 12.62
C ASN A 20 -32.67 14.14 13.42
N LYS A 21 -33.08 13.53 14.54
CA LYS A 21 -32.20 12.59 15.25
C LYS A 21 -31.93 11.40 14.35
N ILE A 22 -30.66 11.03 14.20
CA ILE A 22 -30.29 9.79 13.54
C ILE A 22 -30.81 8.64 14.39
N GLY A 23 -31.75 7.87 13.84
CA GLY A 23 -32.30 6.67 14.45
C GLY A 23 -31.40 5.45 14.23
N THR A 24 -31.83 4.31 14.76
CA THR A 24 -31.17 3.00 14.54
C THR A 24 -31.59 2.33 13.23
N LEU A 25 -32.68 2.78 12.60
CA LEU A 25 -33.13 2.34 11.29
C LEU A 25 -32.83 3.44 10.27
N TRP A 26 -32.12 3.09 9.19
CA TRP A 26 -31.84 4.00 8.07
C TRP A 26 -32.50 3.45 6.80
N ASP A 27 -33.59 4.07 6.38
CA ASP A 27 -34.40 3.70 5.21
C ASP A 27 -34.31 4.73 4.06
N ASP A 28 -33.47 5.75 4.23
CA ASP A 28 -33.33 6.90 3.33
C ASP A 28 -32.30 6.70 2.21
N PHE A 29 -31.67 5.52 2.13
CA PHE A 29 -30.68 5.20 1.10
C PHE A 29 -31.31 4.60 -0.15
N ASN A 30 -30.85 5.04 -1.33
CA ASN A 30 -31.30 4.49 -2.60
C ASN A 30 -30.53 3.20 -2.95
N TRP A 31 -31.23 2.07 -2.92
CA TRP A 31 -30.67 0.76 -3.27
C TRP A 31 -30.83 0.37 -4.75
N ASN A 32 -31.63 1.11 -5.53
CA ASN A 32 -32.02 0.70 -6.88
C ASN A 32 -30.99 1.01 -7.97
N ASN A 33 -30.10 1.99 -7.76
CA ASN A 33 -29.11 2.44 -8.77
C ASN A 33 -27.66 2.17 -8.38
N VAL A 34 -27.42 1.39 -7.32
CA VAL A 34 -26.08 1.12 -6.78
C VAL A 34 -25.17 0.47 -7.83
N SER A 35 -25.75 -0.31 -8.76
CA SER A 35 -25.02 -0.95 -9.86
C SER A 35 -24.25 0.04 -10.75
N LYS A 36 -24.68 1.31 -10.83
CA LYS A 36 -24.04 2.36 -11.65
C LYS A 36 -22.88 3.08 -10.95
N GLU A 37 -22.76 2.96 -9.62
CA GLU A 37 -21.76 3.71 -8.85
C GLU A 37 -20.32 3.25 -9.14
N GLY A 38 -19.41 4.19 -9.37
CA GLY A 38 -17.97 3.92 -9.56
C GLY A 38 -17.58 3.38 -10.94
N ASP A 39 -18.43 3.56 -11.96
CA ASP A 39 -18.14 3.29 -13.38
C ASP A 39 -17.52 1.91 -13.65
N ILE A 40 -18.06 0.90 -12.97
CA ILE A 40 -17.72 -0.50 -13.21
C ILE A 40 -18.97 -1.34 -13.07
N GLN A 41 -19.19 -2.28 -13.97
CA GLN A 41 -20.31 -3.20 -13.82
C GLN A 41 -19.98 -4.22 -12.73
N PHE A 42 -20.67 -4.18 -11.61
CA PHE A 42 -20.61 -5.22 -10.58
C PHE A 42 -22.05 -5.50 -10.17
N PRO A 43 -22.71 -6.46 -10.84
CA PRO A 43 -24.18 -6.52 -10.88
C PRO A 43 -24.80 -6.81 -9.52
N ASN A 44 -24.14 -7.60 -8.68
CA ASN A 44 -24.63 -7.98 -7.35
C ASN A 44 -23.56 -7.70 -6.30
N GLY A 45 -23.93 -7.07 -5.18
CA GLY A 45 -23.07 -6.97 -3.99
C GLY A 45 -22.39 -5.61 -3.78
N LYS A 46 -22.59 -4.63 -4.66
CA LYS A 46 -22.22 -3.24 -4.34
C LYS A 46 -23.04 -2.73 -3.15
N LYS A 47 -22.42 -1.88 -2.34
CA LYS A 47 -23.08 -1.14 -1.26
C LYS A 47 -23.15 0.34 -1.67
N PRO A 48 -24.26 1.05 -1.40
CA PRO A 48 -24.38 2.47 -1.74
C PRO A 48 -23.24 3.29 -1.13
N ILE A 49 -22.63 4.17 -1.92
CA ILE A 49 -21.56 5.06 -1.42
C ILE A 49 -22.08 5.93 -0.26
N ALA A 50 -23.26 6.53 -0.40
CA ALA A 50 -23.86 7.39 0.63
C ALA A 50 -24.05 6.67 1.97
N PHE A 51 -24.38 5.37 1.93
CA PHE A 51 -24.53 4.55 3.14
C PHE A 51 -23.21 4.42 3.89
N ILE A 52 -22.12 4.11 3.16
CA ILE A 52 -20.80 3.97 3.77
C ILE A 52 -20.28 5.33 4.23
N GLN A 53 -20.46 6.40 3.46
CA GLN A 53 -20.06 7.75 3.88
C GLN A 53 -20.72 8.14 5.21
N ARG A 54 -22.02 7.87 5.40
CA ARG A 54 -22.67 8.12 6.69
C ARG A 54 -22.03 7.34 7.83
N MET A 55 -21.72 6.06 7.63
CA MET A 55 -21.01 5.26 8.63
C MET A 55 -19.65 5.86 8.98
N LEU A 56 -18.89 6.30 7.97
CA LEU A 56 -17.60 6.94 8.17
C LEU A 56 -17.75 8.24 8.96
N THR A 57 -18.67 9.14 8.60
CA THR A 57 -18.89 10.40 9.33
C THR A 57 -19.24 10.21 10.81
N LEU A 58 -19.88 9.08 11.16
CA LEU A 58 -20.22 8.76 12.55
C LEU A 58 -19.04 8.20 13.36
N CYS A 59 -18.06 7.59 12.68
CA CYS A 59 -16.98 6.84 13.32
C CYS A 59 -15.60 7.44 13.06
N THR A 60 -15.52 8.55 12.32
CA THR A 60 -14.25 9.17 11.91
C THR A 60 -14.25 10.68 12.05
N ASN A 61 -13.10 11.27 12.32
CA ASN A 61 -12.88 12.71 12.41
C ASN A 61 -12.11 13.20 11.18
N PRO A 62 -12.62 14.18 10.41
CA PRO A 62 -11.89 14.72 9.24
C PRO A 62 -10.54 15.37 9.57
N ASP A 63 -10.35 15.84 10.81
CA ASP A 63 -9.11 16.49 11.23
C ASP A 63 -8.03 15.49 11.68
N GLU A 64 -8.36 14.19 11.72
CA GLU A 64 -7.46 13.11 12.13
C GLU A 64 -7.14 12.16 10.98
N GLU A 65 -5.90 11.70 10.94
CA GLU A 65 -5.46 10.73 9.94
C GLU A 65 -5.86 9.30 10.35
N GLU A 66 -7.12 8.95 10.10
CA GLU A 66 -7.65 7.63 10.44
C GLU A 66 -7.53 6.60 9.32
N ILE A 67 -7.34 5.33 9.69
CA ILE A 67 -7.18 4.21 8.75
C ILE A 67 -8.46 3.36 8.74
N ILE A 68 -9.10 3.28 7.57
CA ILE A 68 -10.27 2.45 7.33
C ILE A 68 -9.83 1.11 6.75
N LEU A 69 -10.05 0.02 7.48
CA LEU A 69 -9.78 -1.34 7.01
C LEU A 69 -11.07 -2.03 6.55
N ASP A 70 -11.08 -2.53 5.32
CA ASP A 70 -12.12 -3.41 4.80
C ASP A 70 -11.47 -4.64 4.18
N PHE A 71 -11.54 -5.76 4.91
CA PHE A 71 -10.96 -7.03 4.50
C PHE A 71 -11.92 -7.93 3.69
N PHE A 72 -13.10 -7.41 3.34
CA PHE A 72 -14.06 -8.00 2.41
C PHE A 72 -14.45 -6.96 1.35
N ALA A 73 -13.45 -6.38 0.70
CA ALA A 73 -13.61 -5.24 -0.19
C ALA A 73 -14.73 -5.44 -1.22
N GLY A 74 -14.82 -6.65 -1.78
CA GLY A 74 -15.73 -7.02 -2.84
C GLY A 74 -15.58 -6.06 -4.02
N SER A 75 -16.57 -5.20 -4.17
CA SER A 75 -16.56 -4.16 -5.19
C SER A 75 -15.74 -2.92 -4.84
N SER A 76 -15.11 -2.81 -3.66
CA SER A 76 -14.41 -1.60 -3.18
C SER A 76 -15.28 -0.34 -3.07
N SER A 77 -16.49 -0.50 -2.52
CA SER A 77 -17.37 0.64 -2.23
C SER A 77 -16.80 1.52 -1.10
N THR A 78 -16.11 0.90 -0.13
CA THR A 78 -15.48 1.59 1.01
C THR A 78 -14.38 2.55 0.58
N ALA A 79 -13.43 2.12 -0.26
CA ALA A 79 -12.37 3.01 -0.78
C ALA A 79 -12.94 4.20 -1.56
N HIS A 80 -13.98 3.99 -2.38
CA HIS A 80 -14.67 5.09 -3.07
C HIS A 80 -15.28 6.06 -2.05
N ALA A 81 -16.04 5.57 -1.06
CA ALA A 81 -16.64 6.42 -0.04
C ALA A 81 -15.59 7.24 0.74
N VAL A 82 -14.44 6.65 1.08
CA VAL A 82 -13.33 7.35 1.76
C VAL A 82 -12.79 8.49 0.88
N MET A 83 -12.45 8.22 -0.38
CA MET A 83 -11.95 9.25 -1.30
C MET A 83 -12.97 10.38 -1.51
N GLN A 84 -14.24 10.03 -1.67
CA GLN A 84 -15.33 11.00 -1.84
C GLN A 84 -15.48 11.87 -0.59
N LEU A 85 -15.49 11.26 0.60
CA LEU A 85 -15.66 11.98 1.86
C LEU A 85 -14.48 12.94 2.11
N ASN A 86 -13.24 12.50 1.91
CA ASN A 86 -12.05 13.37 2.00
C ASN A 86 -12.12 14.57 1.05
N MET A 87 -12.68 14.39 -0.15
CA MET A 87 -12.90 15.50 -1.09
C MET A 87 -13.96 16.50 -0.58
N GLU A 88 -15.02 15.99 0.05
CA GLU A 88 -16.15 16.78 0.53
C GLU A 88 -15.77 17.61 1.76
N ASP A 89 -15.24 16.96 2.80
CA ASP A 89 -14.94 17.56 4.10
C ASP A 89 -13.49 18.04 4.26
N GLY A 90 -12.60 17.73 3.31
CA GLY A 90 -11.19 18.10 3.39
C GLY A 90 -10.37 17.20 4.34
N GLY A 91 -10.88 16.03 4.69
CA GLY A 91 -10.15 15.06 5.50
C GLY A 91 -8.97 14.41 4.78
N ASN A 92 -8.23 13.60 5.52
CA ASN A 92 -7.04 12.86 5.06
C ASN A 92 -7.10 11.38 5.45
N ARG A 93 -8.31 10.82 5.55
CA ARG A 93 -8.52 9.40 5.90
C ARG A 93 -7.84 8.48 4.89
N LYS A 94 -7.19 7.42 5.39
CA LYS A 94 -6.53 6.38 4.59
C LYS A 94 -7.40 5.13 4.54
N PHE A 95 -7.22 4.29 3.52
CA PHE A 95 -7.92 3.02 3.44
C PHE A 95 -6.98 1.85 3.15
N ILE A 96 -7.32 0.68 3.67
CA ILE A 96 -6.71 -0.61 3.37
C ILE A 96 -7.82 -1.56 2.91
N MET A 97 -7.75 -2.01 1.67
CA MET A 97 -8.70 -2.95 1.10
C MET A 97 -8.04 -4.32 0.91
N VAL A 98 -8.63 -5.37 1.47
CA VAL A 98 -8.21 -6.76 1.20
C VAL A 98 -9.30 -7.46 0.39
N GLN A 99 -8.88 -8.11 -0.70
CA GLN A 99 -9.77 -8.88 -1.56
C GLN A 99 -9.08 -10.16 -2.02
N LEU A 100 -9.73 -11.30 -1.77
CA LEU A 100 -9.31 -12.59 -2.32
C LEU A 100 -9.42 -12.55 -3.86
N PRO A 101 -8.43 -13.06 -4.62
CA PRO A 101 -8.49 -13.16 -6.07
C PRO A 101 -9.40 -14.32 -6.52
N GLU A 102 -10.66 -14.30 -6.08
CA GLU A 102 -11.68 -15.27 -6.49
C GLU A 102 -11.94 -15.14 -8.00
N ARG A 103 -11.90 -16.28 -8.71
CA ARG A 103 -12.07 -16.33 -10.16
C ARG A 103 -13.48 -15.89 -10.56
N CYS A 104 -13.56 -15.00 -11.53
CA CYS A 104 -14.85 -14.58 -12.08
C CYS A 104 -15.50 -15.69 -12.92
N ASN A 105 -16.83 -15.68 -12.99
CA ASN A 105 -17.56 -16.55 -13.90
C ASN A 105 -17.21 -16.20 -15.36
N GLU A 106 -16.77 -17.18 -16.13
CA GLU A 106 -16.32 -17.01 -17.52
C GLU A 106 -17.40 -16.45 -18.46
N LYS A 107 -18.68 -16.65 -18.11
CA LYS A 107 -19.81 -16.12 -18.88
C LYS A 107 -20.11 -14.66 -18.58
N SER A 108 -19.54 -14.10 -17.50
CA SER A 108 -19.76 -12.70 -17.11
C SER A 108 -19.13 -11.72 -18.10
N ASP A 109 -19.74 -10.56 -18.27
CA ASP A 109 -19.22 -9.54 -19.18
C ASP A 109 -17.88 -8.98 -18.71
N LEU A 110 -17.64 -8.93 -17.40
CA LEU A 110 -16.35 -8.57 -16.81
C LEU A 110 -15.24 -9.55 -17.20
N PHE A 111 -15.52 -10.84 -17.23
CA PHE A 111 -14.55 -11.84 -17.67
C PHE A 111 -14.22 -11.66 -19.16
N LYS A 112 -15.24 -11.39 -20.00
CA LYS A 112 -15.04 -11.08 -21.43
C LYS A 112 -14.24 -9.80 -21.66
N LEU A 113 -14.31 -8.84 -20.73
CA LEU A 113 -13.51 -7.61 -20.72
C LEU A 113 -12.08 -7.80 -20.21
N GLY A 114 -11.70 -9.02 -19.81
CA GLY A 114 -10.35 -9.37 -19.37
C GLY A 114 -10.13 -9.37 -17.85
N TYR A 115 -11.17 -9.15 -17.05
CA TYR A 115 -11.08 -9.27 -15.59
C TYR A 115 -11.24 -10.72 -15.16
N THR A 116 -10.14 -11.35 -14.75
CA THR A 116 -10.09 -12.78 -14.44
C THR A 116 -10.57 -13.09 -13.02
N ASN A 117 -10.44 -12.13 -12.10
CA ASN A 117 -10.76 -12.29 -10.69
C ASN A 117 -11.37 -11.03 -10.06
N ILE A 118 -12.05 -11.20 -8.93
CA ILE A 118 -12.75 -10.12 -8.21
C ILE A 118 -11.76 -9.04 -7.73
N ALA A 119 -10.54 -9.40 -7.35
CA ALA A 119 -9.53 -8.42 -6.91
C ALA A 119 -9.12 -7.45 -8.04
N GLU A 120 -9.14 -7.88 -9.31
CA GLU A 120 -8.91 -7.00 -10.46
C GLU A 120 -10.05 -6.00 -10.67
N ILE A 121 -11.30 -6.46 -10.53
CA ILE A 121 -12.49 -5.60 -10.62
C ILE A 121 -12.48 -4.57 -9.49
N SER A 122 -12.20 -5.03 -8.27
CA SER A 122 -12.04 -4.19 -7.08
C SER A 122 -11.00 -3.09 -7.30
N ARG A 123 -9.80 -3.46 -7.77
CA ARG A 123 -8.71 -2.54 -8.12
C ARG A 123 -9.13 -1.53 -9.20
N GLN A 124 -9.82 -2.00 -10.23
CA GLN A 124 -10.27 -1.14 -11.31
C GLN A 124 -11.30 -0.12 -10.82
N ARG A 125 -12.25 -0.50 -9.95
CA ARG A 125 -13.19 0.46 -9.39
C ARG A 125 -12.48 1.57 -8.63
N ILE A 126 -11.48 1.24 -7.81
CA ILE A 126 -10.73 2.26 -7.05
C ILE A 126 -10.11 3.27 -8.02
N ARG A 127 -9.52 2.81 -9.13
CA ARG A 127 -8.99 3.70 -10.18
C ARG A 127 -10.07 4.55 -10.85
N SER A 128 -11.20 3.95 -11.22
CA SER A 128 -12.31 4.67 -11.85
C SER A 128 -12.89 5.71 -10.90
N ALA A 129 -13.12 5.37 -9.63
CA ALA A 129 -13.59 6.28 -8.60
C ALA A 129 -12.63 7.46 -8.42
N GLY A 130 -11.33 7.22 -8.30
CA GLY A 130 -10.33 8.29 -8.22
C GLY A 130 -10.40 9.26 -9.40
N LYS A 131 -10.57 8.76 -10.63
CA LYS A 131 -10.73 9.62 -11.83
C LYS A 131 -12.00 10.46 -11.80
N ILE A 132 -13.13 9.87 -11.41
CA ILE A 132 -14.41 10.57 -11.30
C ILE A 132 -14.29 11.70 -10.26
N ILE A 133 -13.79 11.37 -9.08
CA ILE A 133 -13.59 12.33 -7.98
C ILE A 133 -12.62 13.44 -8.41
N GLN A 134 -11.54 13.10 -9.10
CA GLN A 134 -10.61 14.09 -9.63
C GLN A 134 -11.28 15.07 -10.59
N SER A 135 -12.12 14.58 -11.51
CA SER A 135 -12.86 15.45 -12.43
C SER A 135 -13.86 16.36 -11.70
N GLU A 136 -14.64 15.81 -10.75
CA GLU A 136 -15.57 16.60 -9.94
C GLU A 136 -14.86 17.67 -9.09
N TYR A 137 -13.66 17.35 -8.61
CA TYR A 137 -12.88 18.25 -7.77
C TYR A 137 -12.33 19.45 -8.55
N ILE A 138 -11.84 19.21 -9.77
CA ILE A 138 -11.38 20.27 -10.69
C ILE A 138 -12.53 21.22 -11.01
N ASP A 139 -13.71 20.70 -11.32
CA ASP A 139 -14.90 21.50 -11.63
C ASP A 139 -15.31 22.39 -10.44
N LYS A 140 -15.15 21.89 -9.21
CA LYS A 140 -15.45 22.61 -7.97
C LYS A 140 -14.39 23.65 -7.57
N LYS A 141 -13.31 23.84 -8.36
CA LYS A 141 -12.21 24.81 -8.13
C LYS A 141 -11.60 24.78 -6.72
N LYS A 142 -11.59 23.63 -6.07
CA LYS A 142 -10.94 23.48 -4.77
C LYS A 142 -9.43 23.34 -4.99
N GLY A 143 -8.62 24.28 -4.48
CA GLY A 143 -7.18 24.40 -4.76
C GLY A 143 -6.25 23.51 -3.92
N ARG A 144 -6.78 22.52 -3.19
CA ARG A 144 -6.00 21.62 -2.32
C ARG A 144 -5.64 20.32 -3.04
N LEU A 145 -4.47 19.75 -2.77
CA LEU A 145 -4.12 18.41 -3.26
C LEU A 145 -4.92 17.35 -2.49
N ILE A 146 -5.59 16.44 -3.20
CA ILE A 146 -6.27 15.27 -2.62
C ILE A 146 -5.50 14.03 -3.04
N ASP A 147 -5.24 13.15 -2.08
CA ASP A 147 -4.72 11.82 -2.37
C ASP A 147 -5.85 10.90 -2.86
N LEU A 148 -5.76 10.53 -4.13
CA LEU A 148 -6.65 9.58 -4.82
C LEU A 148 -5.86 8.33 -5.28
N GLY A 149 -4.60 8.24 -4.87
CA GLY A 149 -3.69 7.16 -5.18
C GLY A 149 -3.91 5.96 -4.28
N PHE A 150 -3.36 4.83 -4.70
CA PHE A 150 -3.26 3.65 -3.84
C PHE A 150 -2.14 2.74 -4.35
N ARG A 151 -1.57 1.95 -3.45
CA ARG A 151 -0.62 0.88 -3.78
C ARG A 151 -1.37 -0.46 -3.81
N SER A 152 -1.13 -1.28 -4.82
CA SER A 152 -1.69 -2.64 -4.90
C SER A 152 -0.59 -3.66 -4.66
N LEU A 153 -0.76 -4.48 -3.62
CA LEU A 153 0.12 -5.59 -3.30
C LEU A 153 -0.60 -6.92 -3.48
N LYS A 154 0.17 -7.99 -3.64
CA LYS A 154 -0.35 -9.37 -3.73
C LYS A 154 0.47 -10.24 -2.77
N ILE A 155 -0.20 -11.17 -2.12
CA ILE A 155 0.48 -12.19 -1.33
C ILE A 155 1.07 -13.21 -2.31
N ASN A 156 2.33 -13.57 -2.09
CA ASN A 156 3.03 -14.61 -2.82
C ASN A 156 3.71 -15.56 -1.83
N ASP A 157 4.23 -16.68 -2.31
CA ASP A 157 5.10 -17.55 -1.51
C ASP A 157 6.41 -16.82 -1.13
N SER A 158 7.10 -17.35 -0.11
CA SER A 158 8.35 -16.80 0.41
C SER A 158 9.40 -16.59 -0.68
N ASN A 159 10.17 -15.50 -0.61
CA ASN A 159 11.29 -15.29 -1.54
C ASN A 159 12.46 -16.23 -1.27
N LEU A 160 12.52 -16.84 -0.08
CA LEU A 160 13.57 -17.77 0.29
C LEU A 160 13.27 -19.17 -0.28
N LYS A 161 14.32 -19.89 -0.69
CA LYS A 161 14.22 -21.29 -1.08
C LYS A 161 13.81 -22.12 0.13
N GLU A 162 12.86 -23.04 -0.06
CA GLU A 162 12.48 -23.98 0.98
C GLU A 162 13.49 -25.12 1.02
N VAL A 163 14.23 -25.21 2.12
CA VAL A 163 15.27 -26.24 2.31
C VAL A 163 14.68 -27.35 3.18
N TYR A 164 14.04 -28.34 2.55
CA TYR A 164 13.55 -29.54 3.24
C TYR A 164 14.51 -30.71 3.04
N HIS A 165 15.64 -30.70 3.76
CA HIS A 165 16.56 -31.84 3.75
C HIS A 165 16.84 -32.34 5.16
N GLN A 166 16.75 -33.66 5.32
CA GLN A 166 17.35 -34.32 6.48
C GLN A 166 18.88 -34.30 6.28
N PRO A 167 19.69 -33.92 7.28
CA PRO A 167 21.13 -33.78 7.14
C PRO A 167 21.83 -35.00 6.54
N MET A 168 21.28 -36.20 6.76
CA MET A 168 21.83 -37.47 6.26
C MET A 168 21.59 -37.77 4.77
N LYS A 169 20.76 -36.99 4.07
CA LYS A 169 20.43 -37.21 2.65
C LYS A 169 21.10 -36.23 1.68
N LEU A 170 21.92 -35.31 2.19
CA LEU A 170 22.57 -34.28 1.41
C LEU A 170 23.74 -34.86 0.61
N THR A 171 23.72 -34.65 -0.71
CA THR A 171 24.82 -35.04 -1.61
C THR A 171 25.75 -33.85 -1.89
N GLN A 172 27.04 -34.12 -2.12
CA GLN A 172 28.05 -33.07 -2.33
C GLN A 172 27.71 -32.13 -3.51
N SER A 173 27.00 -32.64 -4.53
CA SER A 173 26.54 -31.87 -5.68
C SER A 173 25.50 -30.80 -5.33
N GLU A 174 24.65 -31.06 -4.33
CA GLU A 174 23.55 -30.17 -3.93
C GLU A 174 24.03 -28.98 -3.08
N LEU A 175 25.26 -29.03 -2.52
CA LEU A 175 25.85 -27.92 -1.76
C LEU A 175 26.02 -26.65 -2.60
N SER A 176 26.29 -26.81 -3.90
CA SER A 176 26.46 -25.68 -4.83
C SER A 176 25.17 -24.88 -4.99
N ASP A 177 24.03 -25.56 -4.98
CA ASP A 177 22.70 -24.97 -5.15
C ASP A 177 22.18 -24.30 -3.87
N GLN A 178 22.79 -24.62 -2.72
CA GLN A 178 22.51 -24.04 -1.40
C GLN A 178 23.25 -22.71 -1.15
N ILE A 179 24.15 -22.29 -2.04
CA ILE A 179 24.85 -21.00 -1.91
C ILE A 179 23.87 -19.82 -2.08
N ASN A 180 22.82 -19.99 -2.90
CA ASN A 180 21.82 -18.96 -3.13
C ASN A 180 20.52 -19.28 -2.37
N ASN A 181 20.24 -18.49 -1.34
CA ASN A 181 19.06 -18.63 -0.49
C ASN A 181 17.77 -18.06 -1.13
N ILE A 182 17.88 -17.29 -2.21
CA ILE A 182 16.76 -16.61 -2.87
C ILE A 182 16.28 -17.42 -4.09
N LYS A 183 14.95 -17.51 -4.26
CA LYS A 183 14.32 -18.12 -5.45
C LYS A 183 14.68 -17.35 -6.72
N ILE A 184 14.94 -18.07 -7.82
CA ILE A 184 15.45 -17.51 -9.09
C ILE A 184 14.47 -16.52 -9.72
N ASN A 185 13.17 -16.67 -9.48
CA ASN A 185 12.11 -15.93 -10.17
C ASN A 185 11.67 -14.67 -9.41
N ARG A 186 12.50 -14.15 -8.49
CA ARG A 186 12.17 -13.00 -7.64
C ARG A 186 12.82 -11.73 -8.12
N THR A 187 12.06 -10.65 -8.10
CA THR A 187 12.57 -9.33 -8.48
C THR A 187 13.22 -8.63 -7.28
N PRO A 188 14.08 -7.62 -7.50
CA PRO A 188 14.61 -6.81 -6.42
C PRO A 188 13.51 -6.14 -5.57
N GLU A 189 12.39 -5.78 -6.19
CA GLU A 189 11.22 -5.23 -5.49
C GLU A 189 10.53 -6.25 -4.59
N ASP A 190 10.45 -7.52 -4.97
CA ASP A 190 9.88 -8.57 -4.10
C ASP A 190 10.66 -8.69 -2.78
N LEU A 191 11.99 -8.56 -2.86
CA LEU A 191 12.88 -8.60 -1.70
C LEU A 191 12.80 -7.31 -0.89
N LEU A 192 12.67 -6.16 -1.55
CA LEU A 192 12.40 -4.88 -0.91
C LEU A 192 11.13 -4.93 -0.05
N PHE A 193 10.01 -5.39 -0.62
CA PHE A 193 8.74 -5.46 0.10
C PHE A 193 8.76 -6.49 1.24
N GLN A 194 9.51 -7.58 1.10
CA GLN A 194 9.73 -8.49 2.21
C GLN A 194 10.46 -7.79 3.38
N VAL A 195 11.54 -7.06 3.10
CA VAL A 195 12.29 -6.32 4.14
C VAL A 195 11.39 -5.29 4.83
N LEU A 196 10.58 -4.56 4.07
CA LEU A 196 9.65 -3.58 4.64
C LEU A 196 8.68 -4.23 5.64
N VAL A 197 8.10 -5.38 5.29
CA VAL A 197 7.17 -6.12 6.16
C VAL A 197 7.89 -6.71 7.36
N ASP A 198 9.04 -7.36 7.16
CA ASP A 198 9.82 -8.00 8.23
C ASP A 198 10.26 -7.00 9.31
N TRP A 199 10.43 -5.73 8.92
CA TRP A 199 10.88 -4.65 9.80
C TRP A 199 9.75 -3.75 10.31
N GLY A 200 8.50 -4.03 9.92
CA GLY A 200 7.36 -3.22 10.30
C GLY A 200 7.43 -1.79 9.77
N ILE A 201 8.10 -1.57 8.65
CA ILE A 201 8.17 -0.26 8.00
C ILE A 201 6.89 -0.03 7.19
N ASP A 202 6.34 1.18 7.29
CA ASP A 202 5.10 1.55 6.60
C ASP A 202 5.25 1.42 5.06
N LEU A 203 4.30 0.69 4.47
CA LEU A 203 4.23 0.41 3.03
C LEU A 203 3.79 1.62 2.20
N THR A 204 3.37 2.71 2.84
CA THR A 204 2.98 3.95 2.16
C THR A 204 4.18 4.87 1.88
N LEU A 205 5.34 4.59 2.47
CA LEU A 205 6.52 5.44 2.32
C LEU A 205 6.97 5.57 0.86
N PRO A 206 7.49 6.76 0.48
CA PRO A 206 8.06 6.99 -0.84
C PRO A 206 9.30 6.13 -1.04
N ILE A 207 9.34 5.43 -2.17
CA ILE A 207 10.46 4.59 -2.58
C ILE A 207 11.09 5.24 -3.80
N MET A 208 12.36 5.61 -3.70
CA MET A 208 13.16 6.11 -4.80
C MET A 208 14.18 5.07 -5.25
N GLN A 209 14.16 4.75 -6.53
CA GLN A 209 15.18 3.91 -7.15
C GLN A 209 16.26 4.79 -7.76
N LYS A 210 17.53 4.52 -7.44
CA LYS A 210 18.70 5.19 -8.04
C LYS A 210 19.67 4.14 -8.55
N VAL A 211 20.29 4.43 -9.70
CA VAL A 211 21.38 3.62 -10.24
C VAL A 211 22.70 4.23 -9.80
N ILE A 212 23.45 3.54 -8.95
CA ILE A 212 24.75 3.98 -8.44
C ILE A 212 25.78 2.91 -8.81
N TYR A 213 26.87 3.29 -9.49
CA TYR A 213 27.87 2.34 -10.02
C TYR A 213 27.28 1.18 -10.83
N ASN A 214 26.28 1.49 -11.68
CA ASN A 214 25.55 0.50 -12.50
C ASN A 214 24.76 -0.55 -11.69
N LYS A 215 24.47 -0.25 -10.41
CA LYS A 215 23.68 -1.07 -9.50
C LYS A 215 22.42 -0.35 -9.06
N GLU A 216 21.32 -1.09 -8.98
CA GLU A 216 20.06 -0.58 -8.49
C GLU A 216 20.04 -0.53 -6.97
N VAL A 217 19.71 0.64 -6.42
CA VAL A 217 19.60 0.89 -4.99
C VAL A 217 18.29 1.58 -4.70
N PHE A 218 17.55 1.06 -3.73
CA PHE A 218 16.29 1.62 -3.27
C PHE A 218 16.52 2.45 -2.01
N PHE A 219 16.00 3.67 -2.03
CA PHE A 219 16.00 4.61 -0.92
C PHE A 219 14.57 4.78 -0.43
N ILE A 220 14.34 4.52 0.85
CA ILE A 220 13.06 4.71 1.53
C ILE A 220 13.25 5.85 2.52
N GLU A 221 12.50 6.92 2.32
CA GLU A 221 12.62 8.16 3.09
C GLU A 221 11.43 8.32 4.05
N THR A 222 11.70 8.72 5.29
CA THR A 222 10.71 9.33 6.17
C THR A 222 11.09 10.80 6.39
N GLY A 223 10.35 11.71 5.76
CA GLY A 223 10.67 13.14 5.83
C GLY A 223 12.00 13.49 5.13
N ASN A 224 12.98 14.01 5.89
CA ASN A 224 14.26 14.52 5.38
C ASN A 224 15.47 13.60 5.66
N THR A 225 15.26 12.40 6.21
CA THR A 225 16.34 11.45 6.51
C THR A 225 16.18 10.15 5.72
N ASN A 226 17.29 9.60 5.23
CA ASN A 226 17.34 8.29 4.60
C ASN A 226 17.16 7.21 5.67
N THR A 227 15.93 6.75 5.89
CA THR A 227 15.63 5.75 6.92
C THR A 227 16.16 4.37 6.53
N LEU A 228 15.95 3.97 5.28
CA LEU A 228 16.33 2.65 4.83
C LEU A 228 16.89 2.68 3.40
N ILE A 229 18.09 2.12 3.25
CA ILE A 229 18.71 1.85 1.95
C ILE A 229 18.71 0.33 1.72
N VAL A 230 18.22 -0.11 0.57
CA VAL A 230 18.20 -1.54 0.20
C VAL A 230 18.98 -1.73 -1.10
N CYS A 231 20.02 -2.55 -1.04
CA CYS A 231 20.81 -2.95 -2.20
C CYS A 231 20.78 -4.47 -2.34
N VAL A 232 20.02 -4.96 -3.32
CA VAL A 232 19.77 -6.40 -3.53
C VAL A 232 20.61 -6.98 -4.68
N GLU A 233 21.50 -6.17 -5.21
CA GLU A 233 22.35 -6.46 -6.36
C GLU A 233 23.49 -7.43 -6.05
N THR A 234 23.99 -8.10 -7.09
CA THR A 234 25.13 -9.01 -6.99
C THR A 234 26.45 -8.32 -7.31
N CYS A 235 27.58 -8.85 -6.81
CA CYS A 235 28.92 -8.30 -7.07
C CYS A 235 29.07 -6.83 -6.65
N ILE A 236 28.76 -6.54 -5.38
CA ILE A 236 28.88 -5.20 -4.79
C ILE A 236 30.37 -4.78 -4.72
N SER A 237 30.66 -3.53 -5.07
CA SER A 237 32.02 -2.96 -4.99
C SER A 237 32.24 -2.15 -3.70
N GLU A 238 33.50 -1.97 -3.31
CA GLU A 238 33.84 -1.20 -2.10
C GLU A 238 33.49 0.29 -2.25
N GLU A 239 33.62 0.83 -3.47
CA GLU A 239 33.26 2.22 -3.79
C GLU A 239 31.76 2.47 -3.59
N LEU A 240 30.92 1.50 -4.01
CA LEU A 240 29.48 1.56 -3.79
C LEU A 240 29.18 1.59 -2.28
N VAL A 241 29.77 0.70 -1.51
CA VAL A 241 29.57 0.64 -0.04
C VAL A 241 29.97 1.96 0.63
N LYS A 242 31.12 2.53 0.28
CA LYS A 242 31.56 3.82 0.81
C LYS A 242 30.59 4.96 0.45
N SER A 243 30.08 4.96 -0.78
CA SER A 243 29.08 5.95 -1.21
C SER A 243 27.77 5.81 -0.42
N LEU A 244 27.31 4.58 -0.16
CA LEU A 244 26.11 4.31 0.63
C LEU A 244 26.29 4.70 2.10
N ALA A 245 27.45 4.42 2.68
CA ALA A 245 27.78 4.82 4.04
C ALA A 245 27.82 6.34 4.23
N ALA A 246 28.21 7.10 3.18
CA ALA A 246 28.21 8.57 3.22
C ALA A 246 26.80 9.18 3.34
N TYR A 247 25.75 8.46 2.92
CA TYR A 247 24.35 8.88 3.10
C TYR A 247 23.85 8.75 4.54
N LYS A 248 24.64 8.11 5.43
CA LYS A 248 24.32 7.88 6.85
C LYS A 248 22.88 7.40 7.08
N PRO A 249 22.48 6.26 6.47
CA PRO A 249 21.14 5.75 6.67
C PRO A 249 20.96 5.23 8.09
N GLU A 250 19.73 5.26 8.63
CA GLU A 250 19.46 4.59 9.91
C GLU A 250 19.66 3.08 9.78
N LYS A 251 19.23 2.52 8.64
CA LYS A 251 19.37 1.10 8.36
C LYS A 251 19.73 0.81 6.92
N ILE A 252 20.51 -0.24 6.70
CA ILE A 252 20.88 -0.71 5.37
C ILE A 252 20.73 -2.22 5.24
N VAL A 253 20.18 -2.66 4.11
CA VAL A 253 20.05 -4.08 3.78
C VAL A 253 20.83 -4.44 2.53
N PHE A 254 21.62 -5.51 2.64
CA PHE A 254 22.32 -6.16 1.55
C PHE A 254 21.85 -7.60 1.35
N ARG A 255 22.02 -8.12 0.15
CA ARG A 255 21.90 -9.56 -0.13
C ARG A 255 23.22 -10.28 0.16
N ASP A 256 23.19 -11.41 0.87
CA ASP A 256 24.38 -12.19 1.25
C ASP A 256 25.14 -12.68 0.01
N GLY A 257 24.42 -13.24 -0.94
CA GLY A 257 24.96 -13.63 -2.26
C GLY A 257 25.42 -12.44 -3.13
N GLY A 258 25.31 -11.20 -2.63
CA GLY A 258 25.84 -10.01 -3.29
C GLY A 258 27.32 -9.76 -3.03
N PHE A 259 27.88 -10.36 -1.98
CA PHE A 259 29.29 -10.21 -1.62
C PHE A 259 30.16 -11.25 -2.36
N ARG A 260 31.35 -10.82 -2.81
CA ARG A 260 32.30 -11.71 -3.51
C ARG A 260 33.02 -12.68 -2.57
N THR A 261 33.26 -12.27 -1.33
CA THR A 261 34.00 -13.03 -0.30
C THR A 261 33.53 -12.66 1.11
N ASP A 262 33.68 -13.57 2.07
CA ASP A 262 33.41 -13.30 3.49
C ASP A 262 34.29 -12.18 4.06
N SER A 263 35.53 -12.07 3.59
CA SER A 263 36.43 -10.97 3.96
C SER A 263 35.86 -9.62 3.53
N PHE A 264 35.18 -9.55 2.37
CA PHE A 264 34.55 -8.33 1.91
C PHE A 264 33.34 -7.96 2.78
N LYS A 265 32.54 -8.94 3.19
CA LYS A 265 31.42 -8.74 4.14
C LYS A 265 31.88 -8.12 5.46
N ILE A 266 32.97 -8.64 6.04
CA ILE A 266 33.57 -8.07 7.26
C ILE A 266 34.05 -6.63 6.99
N ASN A 267 34.67 -6.36 5.83
CA ASN A 267 35.11 -5.02 5.47
C ASN A 267 33.93 -4.03 5.38
N VAL A 268 32.80 -4.44 4.81
CA VAL A 268 31.58 -3.61 4.76
C VAL A 268 31.12 -3.19 6.15
N GLU A 269 31.07 -4.11 7.10
CA GLU A 269 30.71 -3.77 8.49
C GLU A 269 31.68 -2.77 9.11
N GLN A 270 32.98 -2.88 8.83
CA GLN A 270 33.97 -1.92 9.32
C GLN A 270 33.84 -0.53 8.67
N ILE A 271 33.54 -0.48 7.36
CA ILE A 271 33.32 0.79 6.65
C ILE A 271 32.14 1.55 7.27
N PHE A 272 31.04 0.85 7.55
CA PHE A 272 29.88 1.46 8.21
C PHE A 272 30.20 1.87 9.66
N LYS A 273 30.89 1.04 10.45
CA LYS A 273 31.33 1.43 11.81
C LYS A 273 32.19 2.70 11.82
N HIS A 274 32.97 2.95 10.78
CA HIS A 274 33.81 4.15 10.68
C HIS A 274 33.05 5.39 10.18
N LEU A 275 32.25 5.24 9.12
CA LEU A 275 31.60 6.38 8.44
C LEU A 275 30.21 6.72 9.00
N SER A 276 29.49 5.71 9.49
CA SER A 276 28.11 5.81 10.00
C SER A 276 27.88 4.79 11.13
N PRO A 277 28.44 5.02 12.33
CA PRO A 277 28.40 4.06 13.43
C PRO A 277 27.00 3.74 13.95
N GLU A 278 26.02 4.62 13.68
CA GLU A 278 24.63 4.46 14.08
C GLU A 278 23.80 3.63 13.10
N THR A 279 24.34 3.29 11.92
CA THR A 279 23.63 2.51 10.90
C THR A 279 23.52 1.04 11.30
N GLU A 280 22.29 0.51 11.33
CA GLU A 280 22.02 -0.92 11.47
C GLU A 280 22.19 -1.64 10.12
N ILE A 281 23.09 -2.61 10.04
CA ILE A 281 23.37 -3.39 8.82
C ILE A 281 22.68 -4.75 8.93
N ARG A 282 21.94 -5.15 7.88
CA ARG A 282 21.41 -6.50 7.75
C ARG A 282 21.75 -7.13 6.42
N ILE A 283 21.97 -8.43 6.45
CA ILE A 283 22.34 -9.24 5.30
C ILE A 283 21.31 -10.37 5.16
N LEU A 284 20.69 -10.47 3.98
CA LEU A 284 19.63 -11.43 3.62
C LEU A 284 20.17 -12.69 2.93
#